data_AF-A0A9E3N5Y8-F1
#
_entry.id   AF-A0A9E3N5Y8-F1
#
_cell.length_a   1.000
_cell.length_b   1.000
_cell.length_c   1.000
_cell.angle_alpha   90.00
_cell.angle_beta   90.00
_cell.angle_gamma   90.00
#
_symmetry.space_group_name_H-M   'P 1'
#
loop_
_entity.id
_entity.type
_entity.pdbx_description
1 polymer ?
#
loop_
_entity_poly.entity_id
_entity_poly.type
_entity_poly.pdbx_seq_one_letter_code
_entity_poly.pdbx_strand_id
1 'polypeptide(L)'
;MSENTRNDNPNDNRTAAPTTFSNWERETLERLVFATVREQRAARRWSIFFKLSFLLLAFFAIWAYFDFNFGSSDIEALGRHTALIEIDGTIDDEGSGAADTVIPSLNKAFSDQGSAAVVLRINSPGGSPVQAGIIVDEIQRLKKGYPNKPLYV
;
A
#
# COMPACT_ATOMS: atom_id res chain seq x y z
N MET A 1 27.18 -43.28 -90.05
CA MET A 1 27.99 -42.66 -89.00
C MET A 1 28.13 -41.19 -89.33
N SER A 2 27.67 -40.21 -88.56
CA SER A 2 27.15 -40.22 -87.20
C SER A 2 26.35 -38.94 -87.02
N GLU A 3 25.37 -38.99 -86.13
CA GLU A 3 24.43 -37.93 -85.77
C GLU A 3 25.14 -36.60 -85.47
N ASN A 4 24.69 -35.51 -86.09
CA ASN A 4 24.95 -34.16 -85.60
C ASN A 4 23.62 -33.60 -85.11
N THR A 5 23.52 -33.46 -83.80
CA THR A 5 22.32 -33.11 -83.06
C THR A 5 21.87 -31.69 -83.42
N ARG A 6 20.64 -31.62 -83.96
CA ARG A 6 19.90 -30.40 -84.21
C ARG A 6 19.55 -29.76 -82.87
N ASN A 7 20.24 -28.68 -82.52
CA ASN A 7 20.03 -27.93 -81.29
C ASN A 7 18.94 -26.88 -81.53
N ASP A 8 17.68 -27.30 -81.50
CA ASP A 8 16.52 -26.40 -81.55
C ASP A 8 16.14 -26.00 -80.11
N ASN A 9 16.65 -24.87 -79.63
CA ASN A 9 16.09 -24.18 -78.47
C ASN A 9 15.68 -22.76 -78.88
N PRO A 10 14.46 -22.56 -79.38
CA PRO A 10 13.93 -21.23 -79.60
C PRO A 10 13.35 -20.73 -78.29
N ASN A 11 13.77 -19.53 -77.88
CA ASN A 11 13.14 -18.61 -76.93
C ASN A 11 14.05 -18.20 -75.76
N ASP A 12 15.08 -17.45 -76.10
CA ASP A 12 15.51 -16.31 -75.28
C ASP A 12 14.38 -15.28 -75.24
N ASN A 13 13.37 -15.56 -74.41
CA ASN A 13 12.39 -14.57 -73.99
C ASN A 13 12.43 -14.50 -72.46
N ARG A 14 13.55 -14.00 -71.95
CA ARG A 14 13.58 -13.36 -70.62
C ARG A 14 12.83 -12.04 -70.75
N THR A 15 11.51 -12.14 -70.82
CA THR A 15 10.59 -11.02 -70.66
C THR A 15 10.90 -10.39 -69.30
N ALA A 16 11.56 -9.24 -69.31
CA ALA A 16 11.67 -8.40 -68.14
C ALA A 16 10.24 -8.05 -67.71
N ALA A 17 9.78 -8.69 -66.63
CA ALA A 17 8.51 -8.35 -66.00
C ALA A 17 8.51 -6.86 -65.60
N PRO A 18 7.36 -6.18 -65.63
CA PRO A 18 7.30 -4.75 -65.37
C PRO A 18 7.67 -4.49 -63.91
N THR A 19 8.81 -3.84 -63.68
CA THR A 19 9.35 -3.47 -62.36
C THR A 19 8.49 -2.47 -61.58
N THR A 20 7.41 -1.97 -62.19
CA THR A 20 6.45 -1.05 -61.57
C THR A 20 5.48 -1.73 -60.61
N PHE A 21 5.09 -2.99 -60.82
CA PHE A 21 4.14 -3.68 -59.94
C PHE A 21 4.78 -4.09 -58.59
N SER A 22 6.09 -4.32 -58.52
CA SER A 22 6.76 -4.70 -57.26
C SER A 22 6.97 -3.51 -56.31
N ASN A 23 7.09 -2.29 -56.85
CA ASN A 23 7.43 -1.11 -56.05
C ASN A 23 6.24 -0.64 -55.19
N TRP A 24 5.00 -0.67 -55.71
CA TRP A 24 3.83 -0.26 -54.92
C TRP A 24 3.47 -1.30 -53.85
N GLU A 25 3.66 -2.59 -54.12
CA GLU A 25 3.49 -3.67 -53.12
C GLU A 25 4.51 -3.51 -51.99
N ARG A 26 5.78 -3.24 -52.33
CA ARG A 26 6.82 -2.97 -51.32
C ARG A 26 6.52 -1.73 -50.51
N GLU A 27 6.08 -0.65 -51.15
CA GLU A 27 5.76 0.61 -50.48
C GLU A 27 4.53 0.48 -49.56
N THR A 28 3.49 -0.25 -49.97
CA THR A 28 2.31 -0.50 -49.14
C THR A 28 2.63 -1.45 -47.98
N LEU A 29 3.42 -2.50 -48.20
CA LEU A 29 3.92 -3.37 -47.14
C LEU A 29 4.81 -2.61 -46.15
N GLU A 30 5.70 -1.75 -46.64
CA GLU A 30 6.55 -0.88 -45.81
C GLU A 30 5.71 0.07 -44.95
N ARG A 31 4.68 0.71 -45.54
CA ARG A 31 3.74 1.58 -44.80
C ARG A 31 2.92 0.80 -43.76
N LEU A 32 2.48 -0.43 -44.04
CA LEU A 32 1.77 -1.28 -43.07
C LEU A 32 2.70 -1.73 -41.93
N VAL A 33 3.94 -2.08 -42.24
CA VAL A 33 4.97 -2.42 -41.24
C VAL A 33 5.26 -1.21 -40.36
N PHE A 34 5.44 -0.02 -40.92
CA PHE A 34 5.65 1.18 -40.10
C PHE A 34 4.40 1.62 -39.32
N ALA A 35 3.19 1.42 -39.86
CA ALA A 35 1.94 1.69 -39.14
C ALA A 35 1.78 0.79 -37.90
N THR A 36 2.05 -0.51 -38.04
CA THR A 36 1.96 -1.49 -36.94
C THR A 36 3.00 -1.23 -35.84
N VAL A 37 4.20 -0.78 -36.20
CA VAL A 37 5.25 -0.40 -35.23
C VAL A 37 4.84 0.81 -34.38
N ARG A 38 4.08 1.76 -34.95
CA ARG A 38 3.55 2.92 -34.20
C ARG A 38 2.46 2.49 -33.20
N GLU A 39 1.57 1.59 -33.62
CA GLU A 39 0.55 0.98 -32.77
C GLU A 39 1.18 0.25 -31.57
N GLN A 40 2.21 -0.58 -31.82
CA GLN A 40 2.90 -1.30 -30.75
C GLN A 40 3.62 -0.37 -29.76
N ARG A 41 4.23 0.72 -30.23
CA ARG A 41 4.87 1.70 -29.33
C ARG A 41 3.85 2.41 -28.45
N ALA A 42 2.69 2.78 -29.00
CA ALA A 42 1.60 3.38 -28.24
C ALA A 42 1.03 2.38 -27.22
N ALA A 43 0.75 1.13 -27.63
CA ALA A 43 0.27 0.07 -26.76
C ALA A 43 1.26 -0.25 -25.62
N ARG A 44 2.58 -0.23 -25.90
CA ARG A 44 3.61 -0.44 -24.88
C ARG A 44 3.62 0.68 -23.84
N ARG A 45 3.51 1.95 -24.28
CA ARG A 45 3.41 3.11 -23.38
C ARG A 45 2.13 3.10 -22.55
N TRP A 46 1.01 2.71 -23.16
CA TRP A 46 -0.27 2.57 -22.46
C TRP A 46 -0.26 1.43 -21.44
N SER A 47 0.38 0.31 -21.76
CA SER A 47 0.58 -0.79 -20.80
C SER A 47 1.46 -0.35 -19.62
N ILE A 48 2.51 0.45 -19.85
CA ILE A 48 3.33 1.02 -18.78
C ILE A 48 2.52 1.98 -17.92
N PHE A 49 1.72 2.87 -18.52
CA PHE A 49 0.86 3.80 -17.79
C PHE A 49 -0.12 3.06 -16.88
N PHE A 50 -0.84 2.07 -17.39
CA PHE A 50 -1.77 1.27 -16.60
C PHE A 50 -1.08 0.48 -15.49
N LYS A 51 0.12 -0.08 -15.75
CA LYS A 51 0.90 -0.77 -14.71
C LYS A 51 1.36 0.19 -13.61
N LEU A 52 1.84 1.39 -13.95
CA LEU A 52 2.23 2.41 -12.97
C LEU A 52 1.03 2.92 -12.17
N SER A 53 -0.12 3.14 -12.83
CA SER A 53 -1.35 3.55 -12.16
C SER A 53 -1.85 2.47 -11.20
N PHE A 54 -1.80 1.20 -11.60
CA PHE A 54 -2.16 0.07 -10.74
C PHE A 54 -1.17 -0.06 -9.57
N LEU A 55 0.12 0.13 -9.79
CA LEU A 55 1.13 0.11 -8.73
C LEU A 55 0.91 1.26 -7.74
N LEU A 56 0.62 2.47 -8.20
CA LEU A 56 0.25 3.60 -7.35
C LEU A 56 -1.03 3.31 -6.55
N LEU A 57 -2.06 2.76 -7.20
CA LEU A 57 -3.30 2.38 -6.52
C LEU A 57 -3.06 1.31 -5.46
N ALA A 58 -2.27 0.28 -5.78
CA ALA A 58 -1.91 -0.79 -4.84
C ALA A 58 -1.09 -0.23 -3.68
N PHE A 59 -0.13 0.65 -3.94
CA PHE A 59 0.65 1.32 -2.91
C PHE A 59 -0.25 2.17 -1.99
N PHE A 60 -1.17 2.94 -2.57
CA PHE A 60 -2.14 3.72 -1.80
C PHE A 60 -3.08 2.82 -0.98
N ALA A 61 -3.55 1.71 -1.54
CA ALA A 61 -4.39 0.74 -0.82
C ALA A 61 -3.63 0.08 0.34
N ILE A 62 -2.37 -0.29 0.15
CA ILE A 62 -1.51 -0.84 1.21
C ILE A 62 -1.27 0.21 2.29
N TRP A 63 -0.94 1.45 1.89
CA TRP A 63 -0.74 2.55 2.83
C TRP A 63 -2.01 2.83 3.65
N ALA A 64 -3.17 2.94 3.00
CA ALA A 64 -4.46 3.11 3.66
C ALA A 64 -4.81 1.91 4.56
N TYR A 65 -4.46 0.68 4.16
CA TYR A 65 -4.64 -0.49 5.01
C TYR A 65 -3.78 -0.41 6.27
N PHE A 66 -2.52 -0.02 6.18
CA PHE A 66 -1.66 0.15 7.36
C PHE A 66 -2.09 1.34 8.23
N ASP A 67 -2.50 2.47 7.64
CA ASP A 67 -3.03 3.62 8.38
C ASP A 67 -4.35 3.29 9.08
N PHE A 68 -5.23 2.51 8.43
CA PHE A 68 -6.42 2.00 9.09
C PHE A 68 -6.06 1.02 10.20
N ASN A 69 -5.11 0.08 10.03
CA ASN A 69 -4.80 -0.89 11.07
C ASN A 69 -3.97 -0.32 12.25
N PHE A 70 -3.18 0.73 12.06
CA PHE A 70 -2.44 1.41 13.13
C PHE A 70 -3.17 2.64 13.72
N GLY A 71 -4.06 3.27 12.95
CA GLY A 71 -4.80 4.47 13.31
C GLY A 71 -6.26 4.26 13.74
N SER A 72 -6.86 3.07 13.51
CA SER A 72 -8.25 2.77 13.90
C SER A 72 -8.39 2.15 15.29
N SER A 73 -7.67 2.67 16.27
CA SER A 73 -8.16 2.55 17.66
C SER A 73 -9.14 3.68 17.94
N ASP A 74 -10.33 3.56 17.35
CA ASP A 74 -11.60 4.22 17.71
C ASP A 74 -11.51 5.74 17.96
N ILE A 75 -11.27 6.52 16.90
CA ILE A 75 -11.61 7.96 16.88
C ILE A 75 -12.55 8.24 15.70
N GLU A 76 -13.58 7.41 15.54
CA GLU A 76 -14.82 7.88 14.90
C GLU A 76 -15.61 8.66 15.95
N ALA A 77 -15.33 9.96 16.06
CA ALA A 77 -16.26 10.99 16.54
C ALA A 77 -17.22 10.62 17.70
N LEU A 78 -16.81 9.79 18.65
CA LEU A 78 -17.47 9.67 19.94
C LEU A 78 -17.26 11.04 20.57
N GLY A 79 -18.33 11.82 20.72
CA GLY A 79 -18.26 13.18 21.24
C GLY A 79 -17.70 13.24 22.65
N ARG A 80 -18.34 13.97 23.55
CA ARG A 80 -17.88 13.99 24.94
C ARG A 80 -18.06 12.60 25.57
N HIS A 81 -16.96 11.94 25.94
CA HIS A 81 -16.96 10.59 26.49
C HIS A 81 -16.05 10.47 27.73
N THR A 82 -16.09 9.33 28.41
CA THR A 82 -15.24 9.02 29.57
C THR A 82 -14.30 7.88 29.18
N ALA A 83 -13.00 8.06 29.37
CA ALA A 83 -12.03 7.01 29.09
C ALA A 83 -12.00 6.00 30.25
N LEU A 84 -12.25 4.73 29.95
CA LEU A 84 -12.15 3.63 30.92
C LEU A 84 -10.85 2.85 30.65
N ILE A 85 -10.03 2.70 31.68
CA ILE A 85 -8.81 1.89 31.65
C ILE A 85 -9.00 0.76 32.66
N GLU A 86 -8.77 -0.46 32.22
CA GLU A 86 -8.96 -1.65 33.04
C GLU A 86 -7.59 -2.29 33.30
N ILE A 87 -7.26 -2.46 34.57
CA ILE A 87 -6.09 -3.20 35.03
C ILE A 87 -6.61 -4.49 35.65
N ASP A 88 -6.51 -5.60 34.92
CA ASP A 88 -6.92 -6.92 35.40
C ASP A 88 -5.69 -7.83 35.52
N GLY A 89 -5.50 -8.44 36.70
CA GLY A 89 -4.37 -9.32 36.97
C GLY A 89 -3.18 -8.64 37.68
N THR A 90 -2.07 -9.37 37.78
CA THR A 90 -0.87 -8.94 38.52
C THR A 90 -0.18 -7.75 37.85
N ILE A 91 0.29 -6.79 38.65
CA ILE A 91 1.11 -5.66 38.21
C ILE A 91 2.57 -6.10 38.23
N ASP A 92 3.07 -6.61 37.11
CA ASP A 92 4.47 -7.05 36.98
C ASP A 92 5.12 -6.49 35.70
N ASP A 93 6.32 -6.93 35.37
CA ASP A 93 7.00 -6.56 34.12
C ASP A 93 6.26 -7.01 32.85
N GLU A 94 5.42 -8.04 32.95
CA GLU A 94 4.62 -8.56 31.85
C GLU A 94 3.11 -8.59 32.16
N GLY A 95 2.29 -8.56 31.10
CA GLY A 95 0.83 -8.69 31.17
C GLY A 95 0.06 -7.36 31.13
N SER A 96 -1.24 -7.46 31.40
CA SER A 96 -2.19 -6.32 31.39
C SER A 96 -1.94 -5.31 32.51
N GLY A 97 -1.34 -5.74 33.62
CA GLY A 97 -0.96 -4.86 34.72
C GLY A 97 0.40 -4.19 34.55
N ALA A 98 1.16 -4.50 33.50
CA ALA A 98 2.50 -3.96 33.31
C ALA A 98 2.50 -2.46 33.03
N ALA A 99 3.48 -1.74 33.57
CA ALA A 99 3.58 -0.30 33.38
C ALA A 99 3.70 0.08 31.90
N ASP A 100 4.42 -0.72 31.11
CA ASP A 100 4.58 -0.53 29.66
C ASP A 100 3.26 -0.66 28.89
N THR A 101 2.25 -1.33 29.46
CA THR A 101 0.89 -1.45 28.88
C THR A 101 -0.04 -0.34 29.40
N VAL A 102 0.03 -0.06 30.70
CA VAL A 102 -0.87 0.87 31.38
C VAL A 102 -0.53 2.34 31.06
N ILE A 103 0.76 2.69 30.99
CA ILE A 103 1.21 4.07 30.74
C ILE A 103 0.76 4.59 29.37
N PRO A 104 0.93 3.86 28.25
CA PRO A 104 0.43 4.32 26.96
C PRO A 104 -1.09 4.54 26.97
N SER A 105 -1.83 3.65 27.64
CA SER A 105 -3.29 3.75 27.79
C SER A 105 -3.70 5.01 28.57
N LEU A 106 -3.00 5.31 29.67
CA LEU A 106 -3.17 6.54 30.42
C LEU A 106 -2.86 7.78 29.56
N ASN A 107 -1.74 7.79 28.85
CA ASN A 107 -1.37 8.91 27.98
C ASN A 107 -2.41 9.15 26.87
N LYS A 108 -2.92 8.09 26.24
CA LYS A 108 -3.98 8.20 25.24
C LYS A 108 -5.25 8.78 25.85
N ALA A 109 -5.70 8.27 26.99
CA ALA A 109 -6.91 8.73 27.68
C ALA A 109 -6.84 10.21 28.11
N PHE A 110 -5.68 10.67 28.57
CA PHE A 110 -5.48 12.05 29.01
C PHE A 110 -5.25 13.03 27.86
N SER A 111 -4.64 12.60 26.76
CA SER A 111 -4.40 13.46 25.59
C SER A 111 -5.64 13.63 24.69
N ASP A 112 -6.59 12.69 24.74
CA ASP A 112 -7.82 12.75 23.93
C ASP A 112 -8.71 13.95 24.31
N GLN A 113 -8.96 14.86 23.38
CA GLN A 113 -9.80 16.04 23.60
C GLN A 113 -11.27 15.70 23.89
N GLY A 114 -11.77 14.55 23.42
CA GLY A 114 -13.13 14.08 23.68
C GLY A 114 -13.34 13.51 25.08
N SER A 115 -12.25 13.12 25.75
CA SER A 115 -12.26 12.55 27.11
C SER A 115 -12.50 13.62 28.17
N ALA A 116 -13.68 13.59 28.78
CA ALA A 116 -14.07 14.48 29.87
C ALA A 116 -13.52 14.04 31.23
N ALA A 117 -13.30 12.74 31.41
CA ALA A 117 -12.81 12.14 32.64
C ALA A 117 -12.13 10.80 32.33
N VAL A 118 -11.24 10.36 33.22
CA VAL A 118 -10.59 9.06 33.15
C VAL A 118 -11.06 8.23 34.35
N VAL A 119 -11.45 6.98 34.11
CA VAL A 119 -11.83 6.01 35.14
C VAL A 119 -10.88 4.83 35.04
N LEU A 120 -10.25 4.48 36.16
CA LEU A 120 -9.28 3.40 36.26
C LEU A 120 -9.90 2.25 37.07
N ARG A 121 -10.37 1.19 36.40
CA ARG A 121 -10.89 0.01 37.07
C ARG A 121 -9.75 -0.95 37.37
N ILE A 122 -9.43 -1.14 38.64
CA ILE A 122 -8.34 -2.02 39.09
C ILE A 122 -8.91 -3.30 39.68
N ASN A 123 -8.65 -4.43 39.03
CA ASN A 123 -8.85 -5.78 39.53
C ASN A 123 -7.51 -6.51 39.60
N SER A 124 -6.67 -6.14 40.56
CA SER A 124 -5.32 -6.67 40.69
C SER A 124 -5.06 -7.24 42.08
N PRO A 125 -4.40 -8.41 42.21
CA PRO A 125 -3.92 -8.91 43.50
C PRO A 125 -2.67 -8.15 44.01
N GLY A 126 -2.16 -7.18 43.25
CA GLY A 126 -0.90 -6.48 43.51
C GLY A 126 0.21 -6.94 42.56
N GLY A 127 1.47 -6.88 43.02
CA GLY A 127 2.63 -7.31 42.24
C GLY A 127 3.91 -6.55 42.60
N SER A 128 4.72 -6.23 41.60
CA SER A 128 5.98 -5.52 41.73
C SER A 128 5.78 -4.08 42.21
N PRO A 129 6.36 -3.68 43.36
CA PRO A 129 6.27 -2.31 43.86
C PRO A 129 6.88 -1.27 42.90
N VAL A 130 7.86 -1.70 42.08
CA VAL A 130 8.51 -0.83 41.09
C VAL A 130 7.54 -0.52 39.95
N GLN A 131 6.86 -1.53 39.42
CA GLN A 131 5.89 -1.38 38.35
C GLN A 131 4.70 -0.51 38.80
N ALA A 132 4.18 -0.76 40.00
CA ALA A 132 3.12 0.06 40.59
C ALA A 132 3.57 1.51 40.84
N GLY A 133 4.80 1.71 41.32
CA GLY A 133 5.38 3.04 41.53
C GLY A 133 5.46 3.84 40.23
N ILE A 134 5.94 3.21 39.16
CA ILE A 134 6.01 3.82 37.83
C ILE A 134 4.61 4.27 37.34
N ILE A 135 3.58 3.43 37.52
CA ILE A 135 2.20 3.78 37.14
C ILE A 135 1.69 4.97 37.97
N VAL A 136 1.93 4.98 39.29
CA VAL A 136 1.49 6.06 40.18
C VAL A 136 2.17 7.38 39.84
N ASP A 137 3.48 7.36 39.58
CA ASP A 137 4.25 8.56 39.20
C ASP A 137 3.71 9.15 37.88
N GLU A 138 3.39 8.28 36.92
CA GLU A 138 2.81 8.71 35.65
C GLU A 138 1.40 9.29 35.82
N ILE A 139 0.55 8.67 36.66
CA ILE A 139 -0.76 9.21 37.02
C ILE A 139 -0.63 10.62 37.60
N GLN A 140 0.34 10.85 38.50
CA GLN A 140 0.56 12.16 39.11
C GLN A 140 1.04 13.18 38.06
N ARG A 141 1.95 12.78 37.17
CA ARG A 141 2.43 13.62 36.06
C ARG A 141 1.28 14.04 35.15
N LEU A 142 0.42 13.09 34.77
CA LEU A 142 -0.74 13.34 33.90
C LEU A 142 -1.79 14.20 34.57
N LYS A 143 -2.11 13.97 35.85
CA LYS A 143 -3.03 14.84 36.61
C LYS A 143 -2.53 16.28 36.68
N LYS A 144 -1.21 16.49 36.79
CA LYS A 144 -0.61 17.83 36.77
C LYS A 144 -0.66 18.47 35.37
N GLY A 145 -0.48 17.68 34.32
CA GLY A 145 -0.55 18.16 32.93
C GLY A 145 -1.97 18.46 32.45
N TYR A 146 -2.97 17.77 33.01
CA TYR A 146 -4.38 17.87 32.62
C TYR A 146 -5.28 18.15 33.83
N PRO A 147 -5.16 19.34 34.47
CA PRO A 147 -5.86 19.65 35.71
C PRO A 147 -7.40 19.65 35.60
N ASN A 148 -7.93 19.82 34.39
CA ASN A 148 -9.38 19.85 34.14
C ASN A 148 -9.99 18.46 33.90
N LYS A 149 -9.17 17.40 33.84
CA LYS A 149 -9.64 16.03 33.62
C LYS A 149 -9.55 15.23 34.92
N PRO A 150 -10.67 14.99 35.61
CA PRO A 150 -10.65 14.20 36.83
C PRO A 150 -10.30 12.73 36.51
N LEU A 151 -9.52 12.13 37.40
CA LEU A 151 -9.25 10.70 37.43
C LEU A 151 -10.01 10.08 38.59
N TYR A 152 -10.79 9.04 38.29
CA TYR A 152 -11.46 8.18 39.26
C TYR A 152 -10.82 6.80 39.25
N VAL A 153 -10.79 6.13 40.39
CA VAL A 153 -10.27 4.77 40.58
C VAL A 153 -11.34 3.95 41.27
#